data_AF-A0A2V8NR12-F1
#
_entry.id   AF-A0A2V8NR12-F1
#
_cell.length_a   1.000
_cell.length_b   1.000
_cell.length_c   1.000
_cell.angle_alpha   90.00
_cell.angle_beta   90.00
_cell.angle_gamma   90.00
#
_symmetry.space_group_name_H-M   'P 1'
#
loop_
_entity.id
_entity.type
_entity.pdbx_description
1 polymer ?
#
loop_
_entity_poly.entity_id
_entity_poly.type
_entity_poly.pdbx_seq_one_letter_code
_entity_poly.pdbx_strand_id
1 'polypeptide(L)'
;MRLSSICVCALVFISGCSSSRPPQNSVIQRLAADTSAATVAGNTFIAPAGWTLIVRGPATILQSPEQDSQIALIDVHAKDADEAVAAAWAAYGTHKNWPLKIRTESPDKDGWSEIRNYTYQTSPHERRNVNVVAHRAGGMWNVVLYDVAEATGEKRLAQVALIFDQLFPKGYTRESFAGKKAHTLDAPRIAELSRFVETALRELRIPGATLGLIQSGKVVFADGFGVRDLDGNAKPDADTLFMIASDTKALTTLMLAKLVDEKKLTWETPVTSLLPSFKLGNADTTTKVLVKHLVCACTGLPRQDLEWLLEFKGLTPDGALARLSAVQPTSKFGEMFQYSNQLAAAGGFVGGHVAFPALELGAAYDEAMRTRVFSPLGMTATTFDYDRALNGNHASPHA
;
A
#
# COMPACT_ATOMS: atom_id res chain seq x y z
N MET A 1 45.05 -67.31 -24.86
CA MET A 1 44.12 -66.54 -24.02
C MET A 1 44.43 -65.05 -24.26
N ARG A 2 43.51 -64.33 -24.94
CA ARG A 2 43.37 -62.86 -25.15
C ARG A 2 44.66 -62.03 -25.38
N LEU A 3 45.09 -61.71 -26.61
CA LEU A 3 44.66 -60.65 -27.55
C LEU A 3 44.64 -59.22 -26.99
N SER A 4 45.48 -58.35 -27.57
CA SER A 4 45.29 -56.89 -27.64
C SER A 4 46.00 -56.38 -28.91
N SER A 5 45.22 -56.19 -29.99
CA SER A 5 45.64 -55.51 -31.21
C SER A 5 45.15 -54.07 -31.16
N ILE A 6 46.08 -53.14 -31.40
CA ILE A 6 45.84 -51.70 -31.53
C ILE A 6 45.32 -51.44 -32.95
N CYS A 7 44.16 -50.79 -33.07
CA CYS A 7 43.62 -50.32 -34.34
C CYS A 7 43.36 -48.80 -34.23
N VAL A 8 44.02 -48.06 -35.11
CA VAL A 8 43.94 -46.60 -35.24
C VAL A 8 42.80 -46.27 -36.18
N CYS A 9 41.78 -45.54 -35.71
CA CYS A 9 40.71 -45.00 -36.56
C CYS A 9 40.89 -43.48 -36.72
N ALA A 10 41.04 -43.06 -37.97
CA ALA A 10 41.00 -41.68 -38.41
C ALA A 10 39.56 -41.13 -38.33
N LEU A 11 39.39 -39.92 -37.79
CA LEU A 11 38.12 -39.20 -37.78
C LEU A 11 38.09 -38.15 -38.91
N VAL A 12 37.06 -38.27 -39.74
CA VAL A 12 36.69 -37.38 -40.84
C VAL A 12 36.02 -36.12 -40.28
N PHE A 13 36.46 -34.94 -40.72
CA PHE A 13 35.81 -33.66 -40.44
C PHE A 13 34.52 -33.51 -41.29
N ILE A 14 33.36 -33.44 -40.63
CA ILE A 14 32.11 -32.97 -41.25
C ILE A 14 31.81 -31.58 -40.65
N SER A 15 31.96 -30.53 -41.47
CA SER A 15 31.52 -29.18 -41.12
C SER A 15 30.00 -29.10 -41.23
N GLY A 16 29.31 -29.15 -40.09
CA GLY A 16 27.92 -28.76 -39.97
C GLY A 16 27.84 -27.29 -39.55
N CYS A 17 27.27 -26.43 -40.40
CA CYS A 17 26.82 -25.10 -40.01
C CYS A 17 25.70 -25.24 -38.96
N SER A 18 26.04 -25.04 -37.69
CA SER A 18 25.05 -24.86 -36.63
C SER A 18 24.66 -23.38 -36.57
N SER A 19 23.39 -23.11 -36.82
CA SER A 19 22.77 -21.82 -36.52
C SER A 19 22.81 -21.60 -35.01
N SER A 20 23.66 -20.67 -34.57
CA SER A 20 23.78 -20.26 -33.17
C SER A 20 22.54 -19.48 -32.73
N ARG A 21 21.51 -20.20 -32.25
CA ARG A 21 20.56 -19.59 -31.29
C ARG A 21 21.35 -19.25 -30.02
N PRO A 22 21.32 -18.01 -29.52
CA PRO A 22 21.92 -17.72 -28.22
C PRO A 22 21.19 -18.52 -27.13
N PRO A 23 21.89 -18.98 -26.08
CA PRO A 23 21.29 -19.76 -25.02
C PRO A 23 20.28 -18.90 -24.25
N GLN A 24 19.00 -19.20 -24.40
CA GLN A 24 17.94 -18.70 -23.52
C GLN A 24 18.07 -19.40 -22.17
N ASN A 25 19.05 -19.01 -21.35
CA ASN A 25 19.09 -19.42 -19.96
C ASN A 25 18.05 -18.60 -19.20
N SER A 26 16.80 -19.03 -19.25
CA SER A 26 15.77 -18.53 -18.35
C SER A 26 16.12 -18.96 -16.92
N VAL A 27 16.52 -18.02 -16.08
CA VAL A 27 16.64 -18.28 -14.64
C VAL A 27 15.22 -18.28 -14.09
N ILE A 28 14.80 -19.38 -13.48
CA ILE A 28 13.51 -19.53 -12.79
C ILE A 28 13.83 -19.87 -11.34
N GLN A 29 13.48 -18.99 -10.41
CA GLN A 29 13.78 -19.17 -9.00
C GLN A 29 12.57 -18.79 -8.15
N ARG A 30 12.08 -19.75 -7.35
CA ARG A 30 11.12 -19.45 -6.29
C ARG A 30 11.84 -18.92 -5.05
N LEU A 31 11.38 -17.81 -4.51
CA LEU A 31 12.03 -17.11 -3.41
C LEU A 31 11.44 -17.57 -2.07
N ALA A 32 12.31 -17.90 -1.10
CA ALA A 32 11.90 -18.30 0.24
C ALA A 32 11.72 -17.12 1.21
N ALA A 33 12.37 -15.99 0.91
CA ALA A 33 12.34 -14.76 1.70
C ALA A 33 12.37 -13.55 0.78
N ASP A 34 12.04 -12.38 1.32
CA ASP A 34 12.22 -11.11 0.61
C ASP A 34 13.70 -10.97 0.23
N THR A 35 13.96 -10.78 -1.06
CA THR A 35 15.30 -10.89 -1.63
C THR A 35 15.65 -9.61 -2.38
N SER A 36 16.77 -8.99 -2.03
CA SER A 36 17.34 -7.91 -2.84
C SER A 36 17.76 -8.46 -4.21
N ALA A 37 17.17 -7.91 -5.27
CA ALA A 37 17.38 -8.35 -6.64
C ALA A 37 17.70 -7.16 -7.54
N ALA A 38 18.07 -7.46 -8.78
CA ALA A 38 18.30 -6.45 -9.79
C ALA A 38 17.69 -6.87 -11.13
N THR A 39 17.22 -5.90 -11.90
CA THR A 39 16.82 -6.09 -13.29
C THR A 39 18.04 -6.38 -14.16
N VAL A 40 17.83 -6.70 -15.44
CA VAL A 40 18.91 -7.02 -16.39
C VAL A 40 19.91 -5.86 -16.54
N ALA A 41 19.43 -4.62 -16.48
CA ALA A 41 20.27 -3.41 -16.52
C ALA A 41 20.87 -3.03 -15.17
N GLY A 42 20.49 -3.72 -14.08
CA GLY A 42 21.01 -3.49 -12.74
C GLY A 42 20.21 -2.50 -11.88
N ASN A 43 18.97 -2.19 -12.26
CA ASN A 43 18.06 -1.44 -11.39
C ASN A 43 17.68 -2.32 -10.20
N THR A 44 17.84 -1.83 -8.98
CA THR A 44 17.67 -2.63 -7.76
C THR A 44 16.22 -2.62 -7.32
N PHE A 45 15.73 -3.75 -6.80
CA PHE A 45 14.40 -3.85 -6.21
C PHE A 45 14.36 -4.96 -5.15
N ILE A 46 13.27 -5.05 -4.39
CA ILE A 46 13.02 -6.18 -3.49
C ILE A 46 12.00 -7.12 -4.12
N ALA A 47 12.40 -8.37 -4.34
CA ALA A 47 11.54 -9.44 -4.81
C ALA A 47 10.90 -10.14 -3.60
N PRO A 48 9.56 -10.15 -3.46
CA PRO A 48 8.92 -10.64 -2.24
C PRO A 48 8.99 -12.16 -2.05
N ALA A 49 8.99 -12.59 -0.80
CA ALA A 49 8.94 -13.99 -0.41
C ALA A 49 7.76 -14.73 -1.05
N GLY A 50 8.00 -15.95 -1.50
CA GLY A 50 7.02 -16.84 -2.12
C GLY A 50 6.87 -16.66 -3.63
N TRP A 51 7.24 -15.50 -4.19
CA TRP A 51 7.15 -15.21 -5.62
C TRP A 51 8.19 -15.98 -6.42
N THR A 52 7.94 -16.14 -7.73
CA THR A 52 8.87 -16.76 -8.66
C THR A 52 9.49 -15.67 -9.54
N LEU A 53 10.82 -15.55 -9.50
CA LEU A 53 11.59 -14.68 -10.37
C LEU A 53 11.95 -15.41 -11.66
N ILE A 54 11.64 -14.80 -12.80
CA ILE A 54 11.90 -15.33 -14.14
C ILE A 54 12.66 -14.27 -14.95
N VAL A 55 13.84 -14.58 -15.48
CA VAL A 55 14.58 -13.66 -16.36
C VAL A 55 14.53 -14.17 -17.80
N ARG A 56 14.08 -13.34 -18.74
CA ARG A 56 14.02 -13.67 -20.17
C ARG A 56 14.30 -12.45 -21.04
N GLY A 57 15.43 -12.46 -21.75
CA GLY A 57 15.85 -11.31 -22.56
C GLY A 57 16.00 -10.07 -21.67
N PRO A 58 15.36 -8.93 -21.98
CA PRO A 58 15.41 -7.73 -21.14
C PRO A 58 14.44 -7.74 -19.96
N ALA A 59 13.59 -8.77 -19.83
CA ALA A 59 12.53 -8.81 -18.84
C ALA A 59 12.94 -9.60 -17.58
N THR A 60 12.77 -8.96 -16.43
CA THR A 60 12.78 -9.59 -15.10
C THR A 60 11.34 -9.65 -14.60
N ILE A 61 10.76 -10.85 -14.60
CA ILE A 61 9.34 -11.10 -14.33
C ILE A 61 9.18 -11.73 -12.96
N LEU A 62 8.28 -11.16 -12.16
CA LEU A 62 7.84 -11.65 -10.86
C LEU A 62 6.46 -12.29 -11.05
N GLN A 63 6.38 -13.61 -11.00
CA GLN A 63 5.12 -14.34 -11.03
C GLN A 63 4.58 -14.52 -9.61
N SER A 64 3.28 -14.21 -9.43
CA SER A 64 2.60 -14.38 -8.16
C SER A 64 2.60 -15.85 -7.71
N PRO A 65 2.58 -16.13 -6.40
CA PRO A 65 2.40 -17.48 -5.89
C PRO A 65 1.09 -18.16 -6.32
N GLU A 66 0.04 -17.39 -6.61
CA GLU A 66 -1.23 -17.85 -7.20
C GLU A 66 -1.08 -18.27 -8.67
N GLN A 67 0.04 -17.93 -9.32
CA GLN A 67 0.39 -18.24 -10.71
C GLN A 67 -0.49 -17.57 -11.78
N ASP A 68 -1.40 -16.69 -11.37
CA ASP A 68 -2.37 -16.00 -12.22
C ASP A 68 -1.95 -14.56 -12.61
N SER A 69 -0.85 -14.06 -12.03
CA SER A 69 -0.48 -12.65 -12.10
C SER A 69 1.02 -12.48 -12.25
N GLN A 70 1.43 -11.40 -12.91
CA GLN A 70 2.84 -11.09 -13.14
C GLN A 70 3.10 -9.58 -13.01
N ILE A 71 4.28 -9.26 -12.51
CA ILE A 71 4.86 -7.92 -12.59
C ILE A 71 6.17 -8.05 -13.34
N ALA A 72 6.31 -7.37 -14.48
CA ALA A 72 7.52 -7.43 -15.29
C ALA A 72 8.28 -6.11 -15.21
N LEU A 73 9.56 -6.17 -14.84
CA LEU A 73 10.50 -5.07 -14.86
C LEU A 73 11.36 -5.23 -16.11
N ILE A 74 11.19 -4.37 -17.10
CA ILE A 74 11.77 -4.56 -18.44
C ILE A 74 12.67 -3.38 -18.79
N ASP A 75 13.95 -3.66 -19.01
CA ASP A 75 14.93 -2.64 -19.35
C ASP A 75 15.05 -2.49 -20.87
N VAL A 76 14.80 -1.30 -21.40
CA VAL A 76 14.81 -1.03 -22.85
C VAL A 76 15.51 0.27 -23.19
N HIS A 77 16.14 0.30 -24.36
CA HIS A 77 16.55 1.54 -25.02
C HIS A 77 15.41 2.01 -25.92
N ALA A 78 14.99 3.27 -25.74
CA ALA A 78 13.96 3.89 -26.54
C ALA A 78 14.12 5.41 -26.51
N LYS A 79 13.61 6.10 -27.53
CA LYS A 79 13.76 7.57 -27.62
C LYS A 79 12.88 8.30 -26.59
N ASP A 80 11.73 7.71 -26.26
CA ASP A 80 10.72 8.24 -25.37
C ASP A 80 9.98 7.11 -24.63
N ALA A 81 9.11 7.49 -23.69
CA ALA A 81 8.33 6.56 -22.88
C ALA A 81 7.39 5.68 -23.70
N ASP A 82 6.80 6.19 -24.79
CA ASP A 82 5.82 5.46 -25.59
C ASP A 82 6.50 4.32 -26.37
N GLU A 83 7.65 4.62 -26.97
CA GLU A 83 8.49 3.59 -27.60
C GLU A 83 9.01 2.57 -26.59
N ALA A 84 9.36 3.03 -25.37
CA ALA A 84 9.79 2.13 -24.30
C ALA A 84 8.66 1.16 -23.91
N VAL A 85 7.44 1.65 -23.73
CA VAL A 85 6.27 0.81 -23.42
C VAL A 85 5.96 -0.16 -24.54
N ALA A 86 6.04 0.26 -25.81
CA ALA A 86 5.84 -0.63 -26.95
C ALA A 86 6.90 -1.76 -26.99
N ALA A 87 8.17 -1.43 -26.77
CA ALA A 87 9.26 -2.41 -26.69
C ALA A 87 9.10 -3.37 -25.50
N ALA A 88 8.64 -2.86 -24.35
CA ALA A 88 8.38 -3.65 -23.16
C ALA A 88 7.26 -4.68 -23.38
N TRP A 89 6.14 -4.28 -24.00
CA TRP A 89 5.06 -5.19 -24.37
C TRP A 89 5.53 -6.30 -25.33
N ALA A 90 6.39 -5.95 -26.30
CA ALA A 90 6.98 -6.94 -27.20
C ALA A 90 7.89 -7.95 -26.46
N ALA A 91 8.66 -7.49 -25.47
CA ALA A 91 9.53 -8.34 -24.64
C ALA A 91 8.75 -9.21 -23.62
N TYR A 92 7.62 -8.72 -23.13
CA TYR A 92 6.73 -9.46 -22.23
C TYR A 92 6.07 -10.66 -22.92
N GLY A 93 5.86 -10.59 -24.23
CA GLY A 93 5.39 -11.71 -25.06
C GLY A 93 3.93 -11.57 -25.48
N THR A 94 3.23 -12.70 -25.65
CA THR A 94 1.80 -12.70 -26.03
C THR A 94 0.94 -12.15 -24.90
N HIS A 95 0.55 -10.88 -25.03
CA HIS A 95 -0.38 -10.18 -24.16
C HIS A 95 -1.70 -9.95 -24.90
N LYS A 96 -2.77 -9.64 -24.16
CA LYS A 96 -4.01 -9.17 -24.78
C LYS A 96 -3.82 -7.72 -25.24
N ASN A 97 -4.44 -7.36 -26.35
CA ASN A 97 -4.48 -5.97 -26.83
C ASN A 97 -5.47 -5.14 -25.98
N TRP A 98 -5.15 -4.91 -24.70
CA TRP A 98 -5.93 -4.02 -23.85
C TRP A 98 -5.87 -2.59 -24.40
N PRO A 99 -7.02 -1.90 -24.58
CA PRO A 99 -7.03 -0.51 -25.00
C PRO A 99 -6.38 0.37 -23.94
N LEU A 100 -5.59 1.36 -24.36
CA LEU A 100 -5.10 2.38 -23.46
C LEU A 100 -6.24 3.30 -23.03
N LYS A 101 -6.43 3.49 -21.72
CA LYS A 101 -7.46 4.37 -21.14
C LYS A 101 -6.94 5.78 -20.91
N ILE A 102 -5.80 5.91 -20.25
CA ILE A 102 -5.23 7.21 -19.87
C ILE A 102 -3.70 7.14 -19.75
N ARG A 103 -3.05 8.26 -20.05
CA ARG A 103 -1.63 8.50 -19.79
C ARG A 103 -1.49 9.71 -18.87
N THR A 104 -0.61 9.62 -17.89
CA THR A 104 -0.30 10.74 -17.00
C THR A 104 1.19 10.80 -16.73
N GLU A 105 1.71 12.00 -16.54
CA GLU A 105 3.08 12.21 -16.09
C GLU A 105 3.12 12.23 -14.57
N SER A 106 4.23 11.74 -14.02
CA SER A 106 4.53 11.87 -12.60
C SER A 106 5.81 12.67 -12.41
N PRO A 107 5.92 13.45 -11.33
CA PRO A 107 7.16 14.15 -11.00
C PRO A 107 8.33 13.18 -10.82
N ASP A 108 9.53 13.68 -11.09
CA ASP A 108 10.79 13.00 -10.80
C ASP A 108 10.83 12.55 -9.33
N LYS A 109 11.25 11.31 -9.11
CA LYS A 109 11.27 10.69 -7.78
C LYS A 109 12.34 9.61 -7.71
N ASP A 110 13.01 9.52 -6.57
CA ASP A 110 13.93 8.42 -6.25
C ASP A 110 15.00 8.12 -7.31
N GLY A 111 15.53 9.18 -7.95
CA GLY A 111 16.57 9.09 -8.97
C GLY A 111 16.05 8.85 -10.40
N TRP A 112 14.74 8.69 -10.59
CA TRP A 112 14.11 8.65 -11.90
C TRP A 112 13.85 10.08 -12.41
N SER A 113 14.31 10.39 -13.62
CA SER A 113 14.27 11.74 -14.23
C SER A 113 13.12 11.94 -15.21
N GLU A 114 12.31 10.90 -15.44
CA GLU A 114 11.10 10.95 -16.24
C GLU A 114 10.24 9.75 -15.83
N ILE A 115 8.99 10.01 -15.46
CA ILE A 115 8.04 8.95 -15.07
C ILE A 115 6.73 9.16 -15.82
N ARG A 116 6.32 8.14 -16.58
CA ARG A 116 5.03 8.16 -17.29
C ARG A 116 4.20 6.92 -16.97
N ASN A 117 2.96 7.16 -16.57
CA ASN A 117 2.00 6.13 -16.22
C ASN A 117 1.02 5.91 -17.38
N TYR A 118 0.63 4.66 -17.57
CA TYR A 118 -0.31 4.21 -18.57
C TYR A 118 -1.29 3.25 -17.90
N THR A 119 -2.57 3.62 -17.91
CA THR A 119 -3.63 2.73 -17.42
C THR A 119 -4.37 2.16 -18.61
N TYR A 120 -4.56 0.84 -18.61
CA TYR A 120 -5.24 0.12 -19.67
C TYR A 120 -6.66 -0.25 -19.24
N GLN A 121 -7.55 -0.33 -20.21
CA GLN A 121 -8.91 -0.78 -20.00
C GLN A 121 -8.97 -2.30 -20.05
N THR A 122 -9.44 -2.90 -18.97
CA THR A 122 -9.78 -4.32 -18.87
C THR A 122 -11.30 -4.46 -18.79
N SER A 123 -11.83 -5.61 -19.22
CA SER A 123 -13.25 -5.89 -19.05
C SER A 123 -13.56 -6.37 -17.63
N PRO A 124 -14.76 -6.11 -17.09
CA PRO A 124 -15.17 -6.65 -15.78
C PRO A 124 -15.11 -8.18 -15.68
N HIS A 125 -15.19 -8.89 -16.82
CA HIS A 125 -15.06 -10.34 -16.88
C HIS A 125 -13.61 -10.79 -16.57
N GLU A 126 -12.62 -9.97 -16.91
CA GLU A 126 -11.21 -10.32 -16.68
C GLU A 126 -10.78 -10.16 -15.22
N ARG A 127 -11.47 -9.29 -14.45
CA ARG A 127 -11.18 -9.00 -13.03
C ARG A 127 -9.69 -8.76 -12.79
N ARG A 128 -9.15 -7.81 -13.53
CA ARG A 128 -7.72 -7.63 -13.72
C ARG A 128 -7.38 -6.17 -13.88
N ASN A 129 -6.30 -5.75 -13.25
CA ASN A 129 -5.74 -4.43 -13.39
C ASN A 129 -4.50 -4.51 -14.26
N VAL A 130 -4.48 -3.74 -15.35
CA VAL A 130 -3.32 -3.63 -16.24
C VAL A 130 -2.85 -2.18 -16.27
N ASN A 131 -1.65 -1.96 -15.74
CA ASN A 131 -1.01 -0.65 -15.70
C ASN A 131 0.44 -0.77 -16.11
N VAL A 132 1.00 0.30 -16.65
CA VAL A 132 2.41 0.38 -17.00
C VAL A 132 2.99 1.67 -16.47
N VAL A 133 4.19 1.59 -15.89
CA VAL A 133 4.97 2.77 -15.49
C VAL A 133 6.32 2.70 -16.19
N ALA A 134 6.62 3.71 -17.00
CA ALA A 134 7.92 3.86 -17.64
C ALA A 134 8.75 4.86 -16.84
N HIS A 135 9.90 4.40 -16.32
CA HIS A 135 10.86 5.22 -15.59
C HIS A 135 12.13 5.40 -16.42
N ARG A 136 12.70 6.60 -16.44
CA ARG A 136 13.94 6.89 -17.14
C ARG A 136 15.07 7.23 -16.17
N ALA A 137 16.23 6.61 -16.38
CA ALA A 137 17.48 6.98 -15.74
C ALA A 137 18.68 6.54 -16.59
N GLY A 138 19.76 7.33 -16.61
CA GLY A 138 21.01 6.95 -17.27
C GLY A 138 20.89 6.62 -18.76
N GLY A 139 19.95 7.23 -19.49
CA GLY A 139 19.71 6.97 -20.91
C GLY A 139 18.99 5.65 -21.23
N MET A 140 18.48 4.97 -20.21
CA MET A 140 17.71 3.72 -20.29
C MET A 140 16.31 3.93 -19.72
N TRP A 141 15.37 3.12 -20.19
CA TRP A 141 14.04 3.01 -19.62
C TRP A 141 13.91 1.71 -18.85
N ASN A 142 13.37 1.80 -17.64
CA ASN A 142 12.82 0.66 -16.92
C ASN A 142 11.29 0.74 -16.98
N VAL A 143 10.67 -0.20 -17.68
CA VAL A 143 9.23 -0.27 -17.82
C VAL A 143 8.68 -1.36 -16.91
N VAL A 144 7.83 -0.95 -15.98
CA VAL A 144 7.12 -1.84 -15.07
C VAL A 144 5.75 -2.15 -15.65
N LEU A 145 5.54 -3.38 -16.10
CA LEU A 145 4.22 -3.89 -16.49
C LEU A 145 3.56 -4.55 -15.28
N TYR A 146 2.41 -4.04 -14.88
CA TYR A 146 1.55 -4.61 -13.85
C TYR A 146 0.40 -5.33 -14.53
N ASP A 147 0.41 -6.66 -14.51
CA ASP A 147 -0.62 -7.53 -15.09
C ASP A 147 -1.12 -8.49 -13.99
N VAL A 148 -2.08 -8.01 -13.20
CA VAL A 148 -2.44 -8.67 -11.93
C VAL A 148 -3.95 -8.81 -11.79
N ALA A 149 -4.40 -10.02 -11.47
CA ALA A 149 -5.79 -10.28 -11.11
C ALA A 149 -6.15 -9.45 -9.86
N GLU A 150 -7.33 -8.82 -9.85
CA GLU A 150 -7.77 -7.93 -8.78
C GLU A 150 -7.62 -8.58 -7.39
N ALA A 151 -8.12 -9.80 -7.23
CA ALA A 151 -8.04 -10.55 -5.98
C ALA A 151 -6.58 -10.82 -5.52
N THR A 152 -5.68 -11.13 -6.47
CA THR A 152 -4.26 -11.35 -6.16
C THR A 152 -3.58 -10.02 -5.79
N GLY A 153 -3.92 -8.93 -6.49
CA GLY A 153 -3.43 -7.60 -6.18
C GLY A 153 -3.83 -7.12 -4.79
N GLU A 154 -5.10 -7.31 -4.42
CA GLU A 154 -5.62 -6.97 -3.09
C GLU A 154 -4.97 -7.82 -1.98
N LYS A 155 -4.92 -9.13 -2.20
CA LYS A 155 -4.30 -10.05 -1.24
C LYS A 155 -2.82 -9.74 -1.01
N ARG A 156 -2.10 -9.37 -2.07
CA ARG A 156 -0.65 -9.15 -2.05
C ARG A 156 -0.24 -7.68 -2.06
N LEU A 157 -1.15 -6.76 -1.73
CA LEU A 157 -0.92 -5.33 -1.87
C LEU A 157 0.40 -4.87 -1.23
N ALA A 158 0.73 -5.34 -0.03
CA ALA A 158 1.98 -4.98 0.65
C ALA A 158 3.23 -5.52 -0.08
N GLN A 159 3.17 -6.73 -0.63
CA GLN A 159 4.27 -7.30 -1.41
C GLN A 159 4.43 -6.60 -2.76
N VAL A 160 3.32 -6.23 -3.39
CA VAL A 160 3.32 -5.42 -4.61
C VAL A 160 3.95 -4.06 -4.30
N ALA A 161 3.49 -3.36 -3.28
CA ALA A 161 4.04 -2.06 -2.87
C ALA A 161 5.56 -2.16 -2.63
N LEU A 162 6.03 -3.22 -1.97
CA LEU A 162 7.46 -3.46 -1.75
C LEU A 162 8.28 -3.49 -3.06
N ILE A 163 7.74 -4.06 -4.15
CA ILE A 163 8.41 -4.08 -5.46
C ILE A 163 8.55 -2.65 -6.00
N PHE A 164 7.46 -1.87 -5.99
CA PHE A 164 7.44 -0.52 -6.55
C PHE A 164 8.21 0.48 -5.68
N ASP A 165 8.00 0.47 -4.36
CA ASP A 165 8.60 1.41 -3.41
C ASP A 165 10.10 1.18 -3.19
N GLN A 166 10.63 0.04 -3.64
CA GLN A 166 12.05 -0.27 -3.58
C GLN A 166 12.71 -0.38 -4.96
N LEU A 167 12.01 -0.02 -6.03
CA LEU A 167 12.57 -0.01 -7.38
C LEU A 167 13.38 1.28 -7.61
N PHE A 168 14.71 1.12 -7.70
CA PHE A 168 15.64 2.23 -7.85
C PHE A 168 16.55 2.07 -9.07
N PRO A 169 16.94 3.18 -9.71
CA PRO A 169 17.85 3.10 -10.84
C PRO A 169 19.23 2.62 -10.40
N LYS A 170 19.95 1.93 -11.31
CA LYS A 170 21.29 1.43 -11.03
C LYS A 170 22.21 2.51 -10.47
N GLY A 171 22.81 2.23 -9.31
CA GLY A 171 23.75 3.14 -8.64
C GLY A 171 23.08 4.26 -7.84
N TYR A 172 21.75 4.33 -7.79
CA TYR A 172 21.05 5.25 -6.91
C TYR A 172 21.28 4.88 -5.44
N THR A 173 21.57 5.89 -4.63
CA THR A 173 21.63 5.77 -3.18
C THR A 173 20.55 6.67 -2.61
N ARG A 174 19.57 6.06 -1.92
CA ARG A 174 18.49 6.81 -1.29
C ARG A 174 19.06 7.81 -0.28
N GLU A 175 18.53 9.02 -0.30
CA GLU A 175 18.92 10.02 0.69
C GLU A 175 18.61 9.51 2.11
N SER A 176 19.61 9.60 2.98
CA SER A 176 19.45 9.34 4.41
C SER A 176 19.54 10.66 5.17
N PHE A 177 18.59 10.88 6.07
CA PHE A 177 18.61 11.99 7.02
C PHE A 177 19.22 11.60 8.38
N ALA A 178 19.66 10.35 8.54
CA ALA A 178 20.29 9.88 9.78
C ALA A 178 21.53 10.72 10.09
N GLY A 179 21.62 11.27 11.30
CA GLY A 179 22.72 12.13 11.74
C GLY A 179 22.74 13.53 11.13
N LYS A 180 21.83 13.86 10.19
CA LYS A 180 21.70 15.23 9.67
C LYS A 180 20.98 16.11 10.68
N LYS A 181 21.44 17.35 10.82
CA LYS A 181 20.74 18.36 11.63
C LYS A 181 19.51 18.86 10.86
N ALA A 182 18.34 18.75 11.46
CA ALA A 182 17.12 19.31 10.89
C ALA A 182 17.23 20.83 10.74
N HIS A 183 16.79 21.36 9.60
CA HIS A 183 16.70 22.80 9.40
C HIS A 183 15.68 23.42 10.35
N THR A 184 15.96 24.62 10.84
CA THR A 184 14.98 25.39 11.60
C THR A 184 13.81 25.76 10.69
N LEU A 185 12.60 25.57 11.20
CA LEU A 185 11.37 26.03 10.55
C LEU A 185 11.14 27.50 10.92
N ASP A 186 12.04 28.35 10.42
CA ASP A 186 11.93 29.81 10.56
C ASP A 186 10.92 30.39 9.55
N ALA A 187 10.65 31.69 9.66
CA ALA A 187 9.65 32.35 8.82
C ALA A 187 9.91 32.19 7.30
N PRO A 188 11.15 32.34 6.79
CA PRO A 188 11.44 32.06 5.38
C PRO A 188 11.12 30.63 4.95
N ARG A 189 11.50 29.63 5.77
CA ARG A 189 11.23 28.21 5.46
C ARG A 189 9.74 27.90 5.49
N ILE A 190 9.03 28.43 6.48
CA ILE A 190 7.57 28.29 6.57
C ILE A 190 6.93 28.90 5.31
N ALA A 191 7.34 30.09 4.88
CA ALA A 191 6.81 30.72 3.67
C ALA A 191 7.15 29.93 2.38
N GLU A 192 8.28 29.23 2.33
CA GLU A 192 8.61 28.29 1.26
C GLU A 192 7.63 27.10 1.23
N LEU A 193 7.39 26.46 2.38
CA LEU A 193 6.44 25.36 2.51
C LEU A 193 5.00 25.80 2.21
N SER A 194 4.59 26.99 2.66
CA SER A 194 3.29 27.58 2.35
C SER A 194 3.09 27.74 0.84
N ARG A 195 4.06 28.30 0.13
CA ARG A 195 3.99 28.46 -1.34
C ARG A 195 3.96 27.11 -2.06
N PHE A 196 4.67 26.11 -1.54
CA PHE A 196 4.59 24.74 -2.05
C PHE A 196 3.17 24.19 -1.91
N VAL A 197 2.54 24.31 -0.73
CA VAL A 197 1.16 23.86 -0.52
C VAL A 197 0.19 24.58 -1.45
N GLU A 198 0.27 25.91 -1.55
CA GLU A 198 -0.59 26.69 -2.46
C GLU A 198 -0.44 26.26 -3.93
N THR A 199 0.78 25.95 -4.35
CA THR A 199 1.06 25.47 -5.70
C THR A 199 0.47 24.08 -5.93
N ALA A 200 0.67 23.17 -4.98
CA ALA A 200 0.08 21.83 -5.01
C ALA A 200 -1.46 21.88 -5.04
N LEU A 201 -2.09 22.77 -4.26
CA LEU A 201 -3.56 22.94 -4.30
C LEU A 201 -4.05 23.31 -5.70
N ARG A 202 -3.38 24.26 -6.38
CA ARG A 202 -3.76 24.68 -7.74
C ARG A 202 -3.53 23.58 -8.78
N GLU A 203 -2.36 22.94 -8.74
CA GLU A 203 -1.96 21.94 -9.72
C GLU A 203 -2.79 20.65 -9.61
N LEU A 204 -3.07 20.24 -8.37
CA LEU A 204 -3.85 19.04 -8.07
C LEU A 204 -5.36 19.31 -7.97
N ARG A 205 -5.78 20.57 -8.14
CA ARG A 205 -7.17 21.04 -8.01
C ARG A 205 -7.80 20.64 -6.66
N ILE A 206 -7.02 20.72 -5.59
CA ILE A 206 -7.49 20.49 -4.23
C ILE A 206 -8.06 21.83 -3.71
N PRO A 207 -9.34 21.90 -3.31
CA PRO A 207 -9.98 23.18 -2.95
C PRO A 207 -9.37 23.87 -1.73
N GLY A 208 -8.97 23.09 -0.70
CA GLY A 208 -8.30 23.62 0.47
C GLY A 208 -7.63 22.54 1.32
N ALA A 209 -6.71 22.98 2.17
CA ALA A 209 -5.98 22.13 3.11
C ALA A 209 -5.52 22.94 4.33
N THR A 210 -5.21 22.25 5.42
CA THR A 210 -4.53 22.83 6.60
C THR A 210 -3.16 22.22 6.80
N LEU A 211 -2.23 23.01 7.33
CA LEU A 211 -0.86 22.58 7.63
C LEU A 211 -0.51 22.96 9.07
N GLY A 212 -0.21 21.97 9.89
CA GLY A 212 0.41 22.14 11.20
C GLY A 212 1.88 21.73 11.16
N LEU A 213 2.79 22.60 11.58
CA LEU A 213 4.21 22.32 11.68
C LEU A 213 4.65 22.37 13.15
N ILE A 214 5.31 21.30 13.60
CA ILE A 214 5.83 21.17 14.96
C ILE A 214 7.34 20.99 14.91
N GLN A 215 8.08 21.83 15.64
CA GLN A 215 9.53 21.69 15.81
C GLN A 215 9.88 21.86 17.28
N SER A 216 10.71 20.94 17.80
CA SER A 216 11.17 20.96 19.19
C SER A 216 10.03 21.07 20.22
N GLY A 217 8.95 20.34 19.99
CA GLY A 217 7.77 20.31 20.87
C GLY A 217 6.88 21.55 20.82
N LYS A 218 7.09 22.46 19.86
CA LYS A 218 6.29 23.68 19.68
C LYS A 218 5.63 23.69 18.31
N VAL A 219 4.36 24.12 18.27
CA VAL A 219 3.70 24.51 17.03
C VAL A 219 4.38 25.79 16.53
N VAL A 220 5.02 25.72 15.36
CA VAL A 220 5.71 26.86 14.72
C VAL A 220 4.89 27.47 13.58
N PHE A 221 3.91 26.72 13.07
CA PHE A 221 2.93 27.18 12.09
C PHE A 221 1.67 26.32 12.20
N ALA A 222 0.49 26.94 12.10
CA ALA A 222 -0.78 26.27 11.95
C ALA A 222 -1.74 27.23 11.24
N ASP A 223 -2.10 26.93 10.00
CA ASP A 223 -3.04 27.72 9.21
C ASP A 223 -3.57 26.88 8.04
N GLY A 224 -4.59 27.39 7.35
CA GLY A 224 -5.12 26.79 6.14
C GLY A 224 -4.77 27.53 4.85
N PHE A 225 -5.11 26.89 3.74
CA PHE A 225 -4.90 27.34 2.37
C PHE A 225 -6.15 26.98 1.56
N GLY A 226 -6.49 27.82 0.58
CA GLY A 226 -7.67 27.61 -0.27
C GLY A 226 -8.97 27.89 0.47
N VAL A 227 -9.99 27.08 0.21
CA VAL A 227 -11.35 27.21 0.75
C VAL A 227 -11.81 25.92 1.42
N ARG A 228 -12.68 26.04 2.44
CA ARG A 228 -13.25 24.91 3.18
C ARG A 228 -14.47 24.29 2.49
N ASP A 229 -15.14 25.05 1.63
CA ASP A 229 -16.33 24.67 0.88
C ASP A 229 -16.26 25.33 -0.53
N LEU A 230 -16.83 24.70 -1.56
CA LEU A 230 -16.74 25.22 -2.95
C LEU A 230 -17.76 26.33 -3.23
N ASP A 231 -18.87 26.32 -2.48
CA ASP A 231 -19.97 27.27 -2.65
C ASP A 231 -19.69 28.61 -1.92
N GLY A 232 -18.67 28.64 -1.07
CA GLY A 232 -18.23 29.80 -0.32
C GLY A 232 -16.75 30.09 -0.48
N ASN A 233 -16.32 31.18 0.15
CA ASN A 233 -14.93 31.67 0.11
C ASN A 233 -14.25 31.60 1.48
N ALA A 234 -14.80 30.79 2.40
CA ALA A 234 -14.26 30.69 3.75
C ALA A 234 -12.95 29.91 3.72
N LYS A 235 -11.86 30.58 4.09
CA LYS A 235 -10.53 29.99 4.21
C LYS A 235 -10.52 29.03 5.42
N PRO A 236 -9.97 27.81 5.29
CA PRO A 236 -9.72 26.98 6.46
C PRO A 236 -8.61 27.58 7.32
N ASP A 237 -8.60 27.23 8.59
CA ASP A 237 -7.66 27.71 9.62
C ASP A 237 -7.17 26.54 10.49
N ALA A 238 -6.39 26.85 11.53
CA ALA A 238 -5.84 25.87 12.46
C ALA A 238 -6.89 25.03 13.22
N ASP A 239 -8.12 25.53 13.32
CA ASP A 239 -9.21 24.92 14.11
C ASP A 239 -10.30 24.29 13.21
N THR A 240 -10.10 24.30 11.89
CA THR A 240 -11.04 23.74 10.93
C THR A 240 -11.05 22.20 11.03
N LEU A 241 -12.23 21.63 11.21
CA LEU A 241 -12.44 20.18 11.30
C LEU A 241 -12.44 19.52 9.92
N PHE A 242 -11.73 18.40 9.82
CA PHE A 242 -11.70 17.52 8.66
C PHE A 242 -12.04 16.10 9.08
N MET A 243 -12.62 15.31 8.17
CA MET A 243 -12.68 13.86 8.34
C MET A 243 -11.28 13.28 8.14
N ILE A 244 -10.61 12.89 9.23
CA ILE A 244 -9.22 12.38 9.21
C ILE A 244 -9.10 10.90 8.81
N ALA A 245 -10.22 10.24 8.51
CA ALA A 245 -10.28 8.87 8.00
C ALA A 245 -9.38 7.89 8.78
N SER A 246 -8.38 7.30 8.11
CA SER A 246 -7.55 6.22 8.66
C SER A 246 -6.64 6.64 9.81
N ASP A 247 -6.40 7.93 10.00
CA ASP A 247 -5.62 8.45 11.14
C ASP A 247 -6.29 8.11 12.48
N THR A 248 -7.62 7.92 12.47
CA THR A 248 -8.40 7.43 13.62
C THR A 248 -7.84 6.12 14.18
N LYS A 249 -7.25 5.24 13.36
CA LYS A 249 -6.74 3.94 13.81
C LYS A 249 -5.60 4.09 14.81
N ALA A 250 -4.70 5.06 14.61
CA ALA A 250 -3.62 5.32 15.56
C ALA A 250 -4.17 5.73 16.93
N LEU A 251 -5.22 6.55 16.95
CA LEU A 251 -5.90 6.98 18.18
C LEU A 251 -6.66 5.82 18.84
N THR A 252 -7.30 4.95 18.07
CA THR A 252 -7.91 3.70 18.57
C THR A 252 -6.86 2.75 19.17
N THR A 253 -5.72 2.58 18.51
CA THR A 253 -4.61 1.77 19.05
C THR A 253 -4.05 2.39 20.34
N LEU A 254 -3.96 3.73 20.42
CA LEU A 254 -3.60 4.42 21.65
C LEU A 254 -4.62 4.16 22.77
N MET A 255 -5.93 4.19 22.47
CA MET A 255 -6.97 3.84 23.44
C MET A 255 -6.79 2.41 23.96
N LEU A 256 -6.52 1.44 23.08
CA LEU A 256 -6.20 0.07 23.49
C LEU A 256 -4.94 -0.01 24.35
N ALA A 257 -3.88 0.72 23.99
CA ALA A 257 -2.66 0.80 24.79
C ALA A 257 -2.91 1.37 26.19
N LYS A 258 -3.78 2.38 26.33
CA LYS A 258 -4.21 2.89 27.64
C LYS A 258 -4.90 1.82 28.47
N LEU A 259 -5.75 0.99 27.86
CA LEU A 259 -6.38 -0.14 28.56
C LEU A 259 -5.36 -1.22 28.97
N VAL A 260 -4.29 -1.41 28.19
CA VAL A 260 -3.14 -2.27 28.57
C VAL A 260 -2.41 -1.69 29.78
N ASP A 261 -2.08 -0.39 29.77
CA ASP A 261 -1.42 0.30 30.88
C ASP A 261 -2.27 0.26 32.16
N GLU A 262 -3.59 0.40 32.02
CA GLU A 262 -4.58 0.25 33.10
C GLU A 262 -4.76 -1.21 33.57
N LYS A 263 -4.07 -2.18 32.95
CA LYS A 263 -4.15 -3.62 33.21
C LYS A 263 -5.57 -4.21 33.04
N LYS A 264 -6.43 -3.56 32.25
CA LYS A 264 -7.78 -4.06 31.94
C LYS A 264 -7.77 -5.17 30.89
N LEU A 265 -6.75 -5.17 30.04
CA LEU A 265 -6.48 -6.21 29.04
C LEU A 265 -4.97 -6.28 28.78
N THR A 266 -4.54 -7.23 27.96
CA THR A 266 -3.17 -7.29 27.42
C THR A 266 -3.25 -7.49 25.91
N TRP A 267 -2.14 -7.22 25.21
CA TRP A 267 -2.04 -7.51 23.76
C TRP A 267 -2.26 -8.99 23.42
N GLU A 268 -1.98 -9.89 24.39
CA GLU A 268 -2.16 -11.34 24.28
C GLU A 268 -3.50 -11.84 24.80
N THR A 269 -4.39 -10.94 25.25
CA THR A 269 -5.71 -11.34 25.75
C THR A 269 -6.58 -11.86 24.58
N PRO A 270 -7.20 -13.05 24.70
CA PRO A 270 -8.13 -13.53 23.68
C PRO A 270 -9.35 -12.60 23.56
N VAL A 271 -9.71 -12.22 22.34
CA VAL A 271 -10.82 -11.28 22.11
C VAL A 271 -12.15 -11.85 22.61
N THR A 272 -12.37 -13.14 22.43
CA THR A 272 -13.58 -13.84 22.91
C THR A 272 -13.72 -13.86 24.43
N SER A 273 -12.64 -13.64 25.19
CA SER A 273 -12.72 -13.49 26.65
C SER A 273 -13.23 -12.11 27.08
N LEU A 274 -13.07 -11.11 26.21
CA LEU A 274 -13.50 -9.73 26.44
C LEU A 274 -14.90 -9.46 25.87
N LEU A 275 -15.18 -10.02 24.69
CA LEU A 275 -16.45 -9.89 23.99
C LEU A 275 -16.88 -11.28 23.49
N PRO A 276 -17.63 -12.07 24.28
CA PRO A 276 -17.97 -13.46 23.94
C PRO A 276 -18.75 -13.65 22.63
N SER A 277 -19.43 -12.60 22.16
CA SER A 277 -20.14 -12.59 20.87
C SER A 277 -19.23 -12.41 19.66
N PHE A 278 -17.95 -12.06 19.85
CA PHE A 278 -16.99 -11.82 18.78
C PHE A 278 -16.76 -13.07 17.94
N LYS A 279 -16.79 -12.88 16.61
CA LYS A 279 -16.56 -13.93 15.61
C LYS A 279 -15.74 -13.36 14.46
N LEU A 280 -14.83 -14.18 13.92
CA LEU A 280 -13.99 -13.83 12.79
C LEU A 280 -13.83 -15.04 11.85
N GLY A 281 -14.43 -14.99 10.66
CA GLY A 281 -14.37 -16.06 9.68
C GLY A 281 -15.00 -17.37 10.15
N ASN A 282 -14.20 -18.24 10.77
CA ASN A 282 -14.64 -19.53 11.31
C ASN A 282 -14.22 -19.71 12.78
N ALA A 283 -14.66 -20.79 13.42
CA ALA A 283 -14.40 -21.05 14.83
C ALA A 283 -12.89 -21.13 15.15
N ASP A 284 -12.09 -21.76 14.29
CA ASP A 284 -10.64 -21.90 14.47
C ASP A 284 -9.92 -20.54 14.37
N THR A 285 -10.34 -19.67 13.45
CA THR A 285 -9.80 -18.32 13.33
C THR A 285 -10.21 -17.49 14.55
N THR A 286 -11.49 -17.56 14.93
CA THR A 286 -12.07 -16.79 16.05
C THR A 286 -11.34 -17.05 17.37
N THR A 287 -11.02 -18.30 17.69
CA THR A 287 -10.36 -18.66 18.96
C THR A 287 -8.89 -18.23 19.03
N LYS A 288 -8.25 -17.98 17.87
CA LYS A 288 -6.86 -17.51 17.78
C LYS A 288 -6.72 -15.98 17.87
N VAL A 289 -7.82 -15.23 17.78
CA VAL A 289 -7.76 -13.76 17.77
C VAL A 289 -7.42 -13.23 19.17
N LEU A 290 -6.32 -12.47 19.23
CA LEU A 290 -5.86 -11.76 20.42
C LEU A 290 -6.03 -10.26 20.15
N VAL A 291 -6.00 -9.42 21.18
CA VAL A 291 -6.18 -7.96 21.02
C VAL A 291 -5.19 -7.37 19.98
N LYS A 292 -3.92 -7.78 19.98
CA LYS A 292 -2.94 -7.32 18.96
C LYS A 292 -3.35 -7.68 17.53
N HIS A 293 -4.09 -8.77 17.34
CA HIS A 293 -4.51 -9.24 16.02
C HIS A 293 -5.56 -8.32 15.38
N LEU A 294 -6.27 -7.50 16.17
CA LEU A 294 -7.23 -6.52 15.67
C LEU A 294 -6.57 -5.28 15.05
N VAL A 295 -5.27 -5.05 15.31
CA VAL A 295 -4.54 -3.85 14.85
C VAL A 295 -3.27 -4.15 14.05
N CYS A 296 -2.79 -5.40 14.02
CA CYS A 296 -1.60 -5.79 13.25
C CYS A 296 -1.85 -6.00 11.75
N ALA A 297 -3.12 -6.08 11.32
CA ALA A 297 -3.50 -6.46 9.96
C ALA A 297 -2.89 -7.82 9.51
N CYS A 298 -2.89 -8.81 10.41
CA CYS A 298 -2.14 -10.07 10.24
C CYS A 298 -3.00 -11.34 10.43
N THR A 299 -4.33 -11.24 10.38
CA THR A 299 -5.24 -12.40 10.55
C THR A 299 -5.52 -13.15 9.26
N GLY A 300 -5.10 -12.61 8.11
CA GLY A 300 -5.41 -13.11 6.77
C GLY A 300 -6.78 -12.68 6.24
N LEU A 301 -7.48 -11.78 6.93
CA LEU A 301 -8.71 -11.21 6.39
C LEU A 301 -8.42 -10.13 5.35
N PRO A 302 -9.11 -10.17 4.20
CA PRO A 302 -8.96 -9.16 3.17
C PRO A 302 -9.61 -7.83 3.57
N ARG A 303 -9.27 -6.79 2.82
CA ARG A 303 -9.97 -5.51 2.80
C ARG A 303 -11.41 -5.71 2.30
N GLN A 304 -12.38 -5.02 2.88
CA GLN A 304 -13.83 -5.12 2.55
C GLN A 304 -14.49 -3.74 2.56
N ASP A 305 -13.94 -2.79 1.81
CA ASP A 305 -14.31 -1.38 2.00
C ASP A 305 -15.58 -0.96 1.27
N LEU A 306 -16.01 -1.69 0.23
CA LEU A 306 -17.14 -1.27 -0.60
C LEU A 306 -18.46 -1.33 0.16
N GLU A 307 -18.69 -2.38 0.96
CA GLU A 307 -19.87 -2.52 1.79
C GLU A 307 -19.95 -1.41 2.85
N TRP A 308 -18.79 -1.00 3.38
CA TRP A 308 -18.73 0.16 4.27
C TRP A 308 -19.00 1.45 3.49
N LEU A 309 -18.36 1.70 2.34
CA LEU A 309 -18.54 2.94 1.56
C LEU A 309 -19.95 3.11 0.98
N LEU A 310 -20.58 2.02 0.56
CA LEU A 310 -21.88 2.05 -0.13
C LEU A 310 -23.05 1.82 0.82
N GLU A 311 -22.84 1.10 1.92
CA GLU A 311 -23.88 0.71 2.89
C GLU A 311 -23.58 1.20 4.32
N PHE A 312 -22.87 2.33 4.49
CA PHE A 312 -22.62 2.90 5.82
C PHE A 312 -23.89 3.40 6.50
N LYS A 313 -24.90 3.84 5.74
CA LYS A 313 -26.11 4.44 6.30
C LYS A 313 -26.87 3.40 7.13
N GLY A 314 -27.01 3.66 8.43
CA GLY A 314 -27.69 2.78 9.36
C GLY A 314 -26.87 1.55 9.80
N LEU A 315 -25.59 1.48 9.45
CA LEU A 315 -24.71 0.40 9.93
C LEU A 315 -24.41 0.61 11.41
N THR A 316 -24.90 -0.30 12.25
CA THR A 316 -24.60 -0.30 13.69
C THR A 316 -23.26 -1.01 13.97
N PRO A 317 -22.62 -0.75 15.11
CA PRO A 317 -21.44 -1.50 15.57
C PRO A 317 -21.63 -3.02 15.59
N ASP A 318 -22.76 -3.51 16.11
CA ASP A 318 -23.11 -4.93 16.06
C ASP A 318 -23.24 -5.44 14.61
N GLY A 319 -23.86 -4.65 13.74
CA GLY A 319 -23.96 -4.96 12.31
C GLY A 319 -22.60 -5.04 11.63
N ALA A 320 -21.67 -4.16 12.00
CA ALA A 320 -20.30 -4.18 11.50
C ALA A 320 -19.54 -5.44 11.95
N LEU A 321 -19.67 -5.84 13.22
CA LEU A 321 -19.10 -7.08 13.74
C LEU A 321 -19.75 -8.32 13.11
N ALA A 322 -21.06 -8.30 12.85
CA ALA A 322 -21.77 -9.38 12.18
C ALA A 322 -21.28 -9.54 10.73
N ARG A 323 -21.11 -8.45 9.99
CA ARG A 323 -20.52 -8.48 8.63
C ARG A 323 -19.10 -9.03 8.66
N LEU A 324 -18.26 -8.54 9.58
CA LEU A 324 -16.89 -9.03 9.78
C LEU A 324 -16.86 -10.54 10.05
N SER A 325 -17.83 -11.07 10.80
CA SER A 325 -17.89 -12.50 11.09
C SER A 325 -18.09 -13.39 9.85
N ALA A 326 -18.69 -12.86 8.79
CA ALA A 326 -18.96 -13.58 7.54
C ALA A 326 -17.75 -13.59 6.59
N VAL A 327 -16.77 -12.71 6.79
CA VAL A 327 -15.60 -12.57 5.91
C VAL A 327 -14.64 -13.73 6.14
N GLN A 328 -14.34 -14.47 5.06
CA GLN A 328 -13.37 -15.56 5.12
C GLN A 328 -11.93 -15.07 4.88
N PRO A 329 -10.93 -15.62 5.59
CA PRO A 329 -9.53 -15.32 5.33
C PRO A 329 -9.10 -15.73 3.91
N THR A 330 -8.23 -14.91 3.30
CA THR A 330 -7.60 -15.19 1.99
C THR A 330 -6.15 -15.70 2.11
N SER A 331 -5.60 -15.67 3.31
CA SER A 331 -4.31 -16.28 3.68
C SER A 331 -4.44 -17.07 4.99
N LYS A 332 -3.39 -17.80 5.38
CA LYS A 332 -3.31 -18.36 6.72
C LYS A 332 -3.13 -17.24 7.75
N PHE A 333 -3.50 -17.54 8.98
CA PHE A 333 -3.32 -16.65 10.13
C PHE A 333 -1.84 -16.32 10.33
N GLY A 334 -1.50 -15.03 10.40
CA GLY A 334 -0.13 -14.56 10.57
C GLY A 334 0.77 -14.72 9.34
N GLU A 335 0.26 -15.21 8.21
CA GLU A 335 1.08 -15.47 7.01
C GLU A 335 1.57 -14.18 6.34
N MET A 336 0.71 -13.17 6.28
CA MET A 336 1.01 -11.92 5.59
C MET A 336 0.19 -10.76 6.12
N PHE A 337 0.65 -9.55 5.81
CA PHE A 337 -0.06 -8.32 6.08
C PHE A 337 -1.22 -8.14 5.09
N GLN A 338 -2.43 -7.91 5.61
CA GLN A 338 -3.63 -7.55 4.85
C GLN A 338 -4.40 -6.45 5.58
N TYR A 339 -4.42 -5.26 4.98
CA TYR A 339 -5.10 -4.09 5.55
C TYR A 339 -6.62 -4.32 5.67
N SER A 340 -7.20 -4.04 6.84
CA SER A 340 -8.64 -4.18 7.09
C SER A 340 -9.15 -3.07 8.00
N ASN A 341 -10.14 -2.32 7.52
CA ASN A 341 -10.85 -1.32 8.32
C ASN A 341 -11.71 -1.95 9.40
N GLN A 342 -12.35 -3.08 9.09
CA GLN A 342 -13.28 -3.78 9.97
C GLN A 342 -12.57 -4.36 11.19
N LEU A 343 -11.36 -4.91 11.02
CA LEU A 343 -10.57 -5.38 12.16
C LEU A 343 -10.18 -4.24 13.09
N ALA A 344 -9.76 -3.10 12.54
CA ALA A 344 -9.45 -1.92 13.34
C ALA A 344 -10.70 -1.38 14.08
N ALA A 345 -11.86 -1.38 13.43
CA ALA A 345 -13.14 -1.03 14.05
C ALA A 345 -13.51 -2.01 15.18
N ALA A 346 -13.35 -3.32 14.95
CA ALA A 346 -13.54 -4.33 15.99
C ALA A 346 -12.60 -4.12 17.18
N GLY A 347 -11.35 -3.71 16.95
CA GLY A 347 -10.43 -3.27 17.99
C GLY A 347 -10.99 -2.13 18.83
N GLY A 348 -11.56 -1.12 18.16
CA GLY A 348 -12.26 -0.01 18.82
C GLY A 348 -13.43 -0.47 19.68
N PHE A 349 -14.34 -1.28 19.14
CA PHE A 349 -15.52 -1.76 19.85
C PHE A 349 -15.17 -2.67 21.03
N VAL A 350 -14.18 -3.56 20.88
CA VAL A 350 -13.70 -4.41 21.98
C VAL A 350 -13.10 -3.55 23.09
N GLY A 351 -12.25 -2.57 22.77
CA GLY A 351 -11.68 -1.68 23.76
C GLY A 351 -12.75 -0.81 24.45
N GLY A 352 -13.70 -0.27 23.67
CA GLY A 352 -14.86 0.46 24.17
C GLY A 352 -15.67 -0.37 25.16
N HIS A 353 -16.02 -1.60 24.80
CA HIS A 353 -16.75 -2.53 25.66
C HIS A 353 -15.99 -2.84 26.96
N VAL A 354 -14.68 -3.07 26.90
CA VAL A 354 -13.85 -3.28 28.11
C VAL A 354 -13.86 -2.04 29.02
N ALA A 355 -13.86 -0.85 28.43
CA ALA A 355 -13.87 0.40 29.18
C ALA A 355 -15.24 0.70 29.81
N PHE A 356 -16.33 0.47 29.07
CA PHE A 356 -17.71 0.83 29.39
C PHE A 356 -18.70 -0.29 29.01
N PRO A 357 -18.71 -1.43 29.73
CA PRO A 357 -19.45 -2.63 29.31
C PRO A 357 -20.99 -2.50 29.38
N ALA A 358 -21.50 -1.47 30.07
CA ALA A 358 -22.93 -1.20 30.18
C ALA A 358 -23.50 -0.36 29.03
N LEU A 359 -22.64 0.19 28.17
CA LEU A 359 -23.05 0.97 27.01
C LEU A 359 -23.14 0.09 25.76
N GLU A 360 -23.95 0.51 24.79
CA GLU A 360 -23.90 -0.02 23.42
C GLU A 360 -22.49 0.19 22.84
N LEU A 361 -22.02 -0.72 21.97
CA LEU A 361 -20.63 -0.78 21.51
C LEU A 361 -20.09 0.54 20.92
N GLY A 362 -20.90 1.25 20.16
CA GLY A 362 -20.54 2.55 19.58
C GLY A 362 -20.41 3.63 20.65
N ALA A 363 -21.43 3.76 21.51
CA ALA A 363 -21.38 4.69 22.63
C ALA A 363 -20.21 4.40 23.60
N ALA A 364 -19.90 3.12 23.81
CA ALA A 364 -18.77 2.67 24.61
C ALA A 364 -17.43 3.08 23.98
N TYR A 365 -17.30 2.96 22.66
CA TYR A 365 -16.12 3.41 21.92
C TYR A 365 -15.95 4.93 21.99
N ASP A 366 -17.03 5.70 21.74
CA ASP A 366 -17.01 7.15 21.80
C ASP A 366 -16.57 7.65 23.18
N GLU A 367 -17.14 7.07 24.24
CA GLU A 367 -16.78 7.43 25.62
C GLU A 367 -15.36 6.99 25.99
N ALA A 368 -14.89 5.85 25.50
CA ALA A 368 -13.50 5.40 25.66
C ALA A 368 -12.52 6.36 24.99
N MET A 369 -12.77 6.76 23.75
CA MET A 369 -11.96 7.73 23.03
C MET A 369 -11.97 9.08 23.72
N ARG A 370 -13.15 9.56 24.15
CA ARG A 370 -13.29 10.83 24.87
C ARG A 370 -12.49 10.85 26.18
N THR A 371 -12.62 9.81 27.00
CA THR A 371 -12.04 9.78 28.35
C THR A 371 -10.56 9.40 28.39
N ARG A 372 -10.08 8.59 27.45
CA ARG A 372 -8.69 8.06 27.46
C ARG A 372 -7.77 8.70 26.45
N VAL A 373 -8.32 9.29 25.38
CA VAL A 373 -7.53 9.90 24.30
C VAL A 373 -7.79 11.39 24.21
N PHE A 374 -9.02 11.81 23.89
CA PHE A 374 -9.28 13.21 23.54
C PHE A 374 -9.14 14.16 24.72
N SER A 375 -9.81 13.88 25.85
CA SER A 375 -9.76 14.79 27.01
C SER A 375 -8.36 14.90 27.63
N PRO A 376 -7.60 13.81 27.85
CA PRO A 376 -6.24 13.91 28.38
C PRO A 376 -5.26 14.64 27.45
N LEU A 377 -5.50 14.62 26.14
CA LEU A 377 -4.69 15.33 25.15
C LEU A 377 -5.20 16.75 24.84
N GLY A 378 -6.29 17.19 25.47
CA GLY A 378 -6.90 18.51 25.23
C GLY A 378 -7.57 18.65 23.85
N MET A 379 -7.93 17.54 23.20
CA MET A 379 -8.56 17.50 21.87
C MET A 379 -10.07 17.81 21.95
N THR A 380 -10.43 19.00 22.43
CA THR A 380 -11.82 19.37 22.75
C THR A 380 -12.73 19.52 21.54
N ALA A 381 -12.17 19.78 20.36
CA ALA A 381 -12.89 19.92 19.10
C ALA A 381 -13.08 18.59 18.34
N THR A 382 -12.31 17.54 18.68
CA THR A 382 -12.39 16.23 18.03
C THR A 382 -13.65 15.49 18.48
N THR A 383 -14.40 14.91 17.53
CA THR A 383 -15.69 14.28 17.79
C THR A 383 -16.04 13.23 16.74
N PHE A 384 -16.82 12.22 17.12
CA PHE A 384 -17.50 11.29 16.20
C PHE A 384 -18.95 11.71 15.91
N ASP A 385 -19.49 12.66 16.68
CA ASP A 385 -20.80 13.27 16.44
C ASP A 385 -20.74 14.16 15.19
N TYR A 386 -21.37 13.68 14.12
CA TYR A 386 -21.46 14.37 12.83
C TYR A 386 -22.20 15.70 12.94
N ASP A 387 -23.31 15.76 13.67
CA ASP A 387 -24.11 16.99 13.79
C ASP A 387 -23.31 18.06 14.54
N ARG A 388 -22.59 17.67 15.60
CA ARG A 388 -21.67 18.58 16.30
C ARG A 388 -20.55 19.08 15.37
N ALA A 389 -19.95 18.21 14.57
CA ALA A 389 -18.88 18.58 13.66
C ALA A 389 -19.37 19.54 12.56
N LEU A 390 -20.51 19.23 11.93
CA LEU A 390 -21.09 19.99 10.82
C LEU A 390 -21.67 21.34 11.25
N ASN A 391 -22.05 21.49 12.52
CA ASN A 391 -22.42 22.80 13.08
C ASN A 391 -21.21 23.68 13.44
N GLY A 392 -19.99 23.13 13.39
CA GLY A 392 -18.76 23.83 13.73
C GLY A 392 -17.99 24.39 12.52
N ASN A 393 -16.77 24.86 12.77
CA ASN A 393 -15.82 25.22 11.73
C ASN A 393 -15.28 23.94 11.06
N HIS A 394 -15.79 23.59 9.88
CA HIS A 394 -15.44 22.35 9.20
C HIS A 394 -15.22 22.56 7.69
N ALA A 395 -14.47 21.64 7.09
CA ALA A 395 -14.35 21.53 5.64
C ALA A 395 -15.35 20.51 5.09
N SER A 396 -15.95 20.85 3.95
CA SER A 396 -16.88 19.98 3.23
C SER A 396 -16.14 19.10 2.23
N PRO A 397 -16.51 17.82 2.06
CA PRO A 397 -15.97 16.99 1.00
C PRO A 397 -16.40 17.52 -0.38
N HIS A 398 -15.55 17.32 -1.38
CA HIS A 398 -15.77 17.75 -2.76
C HIS A 398 -15.77 16.53 -3.69
N ALA A 399 -16.63 16.56 -4.72
CA ALA A 399 -16.77 15.50 -5.71
C ALA A 399 -16.16 15.91 -7.05
#